data_AF-A0A7S4NVS7-F1
#
_entry.id   AF-A0A7S4NVS7-F1
#
_cell.length_a   1.000
_cell.length_b   1.000
_cell.length_c   1.000
_cell.angle_alpha   90.00
_cell.angle_beta   90.00
_cell.angle_gamma   90.00
#
_symmetry.space_group_name_H-M   'P 1'
#
loop_
_entity.id
_entity.type
_entity.pdbx_description
1 polymer ?
#
loop_
_entity_poly.entity_id
_entity_poly.type
_entity_poly.pdbx_seq_one_letter_code
_entity_poly.pdbx_strand_id
1 'polypeptide(L)'
;MEVAAEKRRATDPAGEAKRQKELSEARAEKRKKEAAEADDDSQEVDKRLLVTLEQAESMEKKKEKKEKGKAAFGWDVFNQDTLYKAHKKRIKKLQPDIESYEAAKANDKDFFRDANSLSYGGAGYQPPTEKVEAMVEDLLDAAERRNKFSRRRPEVFEADVDYINDRNKHFNKKIDRAFGDYTKVAVCLLTFPAELVLPGHQRESRERNSFVNQLLLVSRNRRYIIRTCLRSFHAFLVPPTV
;
A
#
# COMPACT_ATOMS: atom_id res chain seq x y z
N MET A 1 -3.13 37.69 -9.87
CA MET A 1 -3.51 36.39 -10.49
C MET A 1 -3.78 35.28 -9.46
N GLU A 2 -3.34 35.39 -8.19
CA GLU A 2 -3.63 34.41 -7.12
C GLU A 2 -5.12 34.28 -6.75
N VAL A 3 -5.83 35.41 -6.58
CA VAL A 3 -7.25 35.44 -6.19
C VAL A 3 -8.15 34.73 -7.23
N ALA A 4 -7.74 34.69 -8.50
CA ALA A 4 -8.48 34.02 -9.56
C ALA A 4 -8.27 32.49 -9.58
N ALA A 5 -7.08 32.02 -9.17
CA ALA A 5 -6.79 30.59 -9.05
C ALA A 5 -7.45 29.99 -7.79
N GLU A 6 -7.51 30.76 -6.71
CA GLU A 6 -8.19 30.37 -5.46
C GLU A 6 -9.72 30.33 -5.63
N LYS A 7 -10.30 31.30 -6.35
CA LYS A 7 -11.73 31.26 -6.73
C LYS A 7 -12.06 30.07 -7.62
N ARG A 8 -11.20 29.72 -8.60
CA ARG A 8 -11.38 28.53 -9.45
C ARG A 8 -11.38 27.24 -8.63
N ARG A 9 -10.44 27.07 -7.68
CA ARG A 9 -10.41 25.93 -6.75
C ARG A 9 -11.63 25.87 -5.82
N ALA A 10 -12.13 27.04 -5.39
CA ALA A 10 -13.33 27.12 -4.56
C ALA A 10 -14.59 26.70 -5.33
N THR A 11 -14.70 27.05 -6.61
CA THR A 11 -15.84 26.78 -7.50
C THR A 11 -15.70 25.51 -8.35
N ASP A 12 -14.60 24.75 -8.23
CA ASP A 12 -14.42 23.52 -9.01
C ASP A 12 -15.45 22.46 -8.56
N PRO A 13 -16.39 22.05 -9.44
CA PRO A 13 -17.51 21.16 -9.05
C PRO A 13 -17.03 19.78 -8.56
N ALA A 14 -15.88 19.31 -9.05
CA ALA A 14 -15.25 18.07 -8.60
C ALA A 14 -14.67 18.18 -7.18
N GLY A 15 -14.15 19.36 -6.80
CA GLY A 15 -13.60 19.61 -5.47
C GLY A 15 -14.68 19.82 -4.41
N GLU A 16 -15.82 20.38 -4.79
CA GLU A 16 -16.98 20.54 -3.92
C GLU A 16 -17.68 19.20 -3.65
N ALA A 17 -17.90 18.37 -4.68
CA ALA A 17 -18.47 17.03 -4.52
C ALA A 17 -17.64 16.15 -3.58
N LYS A 18 -16.30 16.26 -3.64
CA LYS A 18 -15.39 15.56 -2.73
C LYS A 18 -15.53 16.03 -1.28
N ARG A 19 -15.61 17.35 -1.05
CA ARG A 19 -15.82 17.95 0.28
C ARG A 19 -17.17 17.55 0.88
N GLN A 20 -18.24 17.56 0.08
CA GLN A 20 -19.57 17.12 0.51
C GLN A 20 -19.58 15.63 0.89
N LYS A 21 -18.88 14.79 0.12
CA LYS A 21 -18.71 13.36 0.44
C LYS A 21 -17.94 13.15 1.74
N GLU A 22 -16.80 13.83 1.93
CA GLU A 22 -16.01 13.77 3.17
C GLU A 22 -16.82 14.23 4.39
N LEU A 23 -17.61 15.30 4.26
CA LEU A 23 -18.52 15.75 5.32
C LEU A 23 -19.64 14.74 5.62
N SER A 24 -20.20 14.10 4.58
CA SER A 24 -21.24 13.07 4.74
C SER A 24 -20.69 11.81 5.42
N GLU A 25 -19.46 11.41 5.07
CA GLU A 25 -18.75 10.28 5.66
C GLU A 25 -18.38 10.60 7.12
N ALA A 26 -17.85 11.78 7.39
CA ALA A 26 -17.55 12.24 8.76
C ALA A 26 -18.80 12.30 9.63
N ARG A 27 -19.95 12.73 9.08
CA ARG A 27 -21.23 12.74 9.79
C ARG A 27 -21.77 11.33 10.03
N ALA A 28 -21.59 10.41 9.09
CA ALA A 28 -21.94 9.01 9.25
C ALA A 28 -21.03 8.30 10.28
N GLU A 29 -19.73 8.62 10.30
CA GLU A 29 -18.81 8.12 11.32
C GLU A 29 -19.12 8.68 12.70
N LYS A 30 -19.45 9.97 12.83
CA LYS A 30 -19.91 10.55 14.09
C LYS A 30 -21.18 9.85 14.59
N ARG A 31 -22.18 9.65 13.72
CA ARG A 31 -23.40 8.89 14.06
C ARG A 31 -23.10 7.45 14.49
N LYS A 32 -22.12 6.80 13.86
CA LYS A 32 -21.69 5.44 14.25
C LYS A 32 -20.96 5.43 15.60
N LYS A 33 -20.17 6.46 15.90
CA LYS A 33 -19.49 6.59 17.20
C LYS A 33 -20.48 6.91 18.31
N GLU A 34 -21.39 7.85 18.07
CA GLU A 34 -22.48 8.19 18.99
C GLU A 34 -23.41 6.99 19.23
N ALA A 35 -23.71 6.19 18.21
CA ALA A 35 -24.48 4.96 18.37
C ALA A 35 -23.71 3.85 19.10
N ALA A 36 -22.39 3.79 18.95
CA ALA A 36 -21.54 2.83 19.66
C ALA A 36 -21.28 3.23 21.13
N GLU A 37 -21.33 4.53 21.44
CA GLU A 37 -21.19 5.08 22.80
C GLU A 37 -22.53 5.06 23.57
N ALA A 38 -23.66 5.02 22.84
CA ALA A 38 -25.00 4.85 23.40
C ALA A 38 -25.43 3.38 23.56
N ASP A 39 -24.73 2.44 22.93
CA ASP A 39 -24.90 1.00 23.18
C ASP A 39 -24.21 0.67 24.52
N ASP A 40 -25.00 0.25 25.50
CA ASP A 40 -24.53 -0.24 26.79
C ASP A 40 -23.64 -1.49 26.59
N ASP A 41 -22.41 -1.46 27.11
CA ASP A 41 -21.35 -2.49 26.95
C ASP A 41 -21.71 -3.88 27.55
N SER A 42 -22.96 -4.10 27.95
CA SER A 42 -23.42 -5.28 28.68
C SER A 42 -23.97 -6.41 27.78
N GLN A 43 -24.17 -6.16 26.48
CA GLN A 43 -24.49 -7.21 25.50
C GLN A 43 -23.65 -7.07 24.23
N GLU A 44 -22.37 -7.44 24.33
CA GLU A 44 -21.52 -7.73 23.16
C GLU A 44 -22.04 -9.00 22.46
N VAL A 45 -23.21 -8.92 21.81
CA VAL A 45 -23.67 -10.00 20.93
C VAL A 45 -22.68 -10.07 19.80
N ASP A 46 -21.96 -11.18 19.74
CA ASP A 46 -20.95 -11.44 18.73
C ASP A 46 -21.49 -11.01 17.37
N LYS A 47 -20.88 -10.01 16.73
CA LYS A 47 -21.40 -9.40 15.49
C LYS A 47 -21.61 -10.43 14.37
N ARG A 48 -20.98 -11.60 14.50
CA ARG A 48 -21.14 -12.79 13.65
C ARG A 48 -22.52 -13.44 13.80
N LEU A 49 -23.12 -13.41 14.99
CA LEU A 49 -24.44 -13.95 15.32
C LEU A 49 -25.58 -13.11 14.73
N LEU A 50 -25.34 -11.82 14.47
CA LEU A 50 -26.31 -10.90 13.87
C LEU A 50 -26.28 -10.91 12.33
N VAL A 51 -25.33 -11.60 11.72
CA VAL A 51 -25.16 -11.69 10.27
C VAL A 51 -25.88 -12.94 9.78
N THR A 52 -26.81 -12.77 8.83
CA THR A 52 -27.47 -13.92 8.20
C THR A 52 -26.50 -14.69 7.32
N LEU A 53 -26.76 -15.99 7.08
CA LEU A 53 -25.90 -16.83 6.24
C LEU A 53 -25.66 -16.22 4.85
N GLU A 54 -26.69 -15.66 4.21
CA GLU A 54 -26.58 -15.00 2.91
C GLU A 54 -25.68 -13.75 2.96
N GLN A 55 -25.78 -12.95 4.03
CA GLN A 55 -24.91 -11.80 4.23
C GLN A 55 -23.46 -12.24 4.44
N ALA A 56 -23.22 -13.28 5.22
CA ALA A 56 -21.89 -13.85 5.44
C ALA A 56 -21.26 -14.32 4.11
N GLU A 57 -21.99 -15.09 3.29
CA GLU A 57 -21.52 -15.52 1.97
C GLU A 57 -21.19 -14.36 1.05
N SER A 58 -22.05 -13.33 1.02
CA SER A 58 -21.82 -12.15 0.19
C SER A 58 -20.55 -11.40 0.64
N MET A 59 -20.30 -11.36 1.96
CA MET A 59 -19.13 -10.73 2.55
C MET A 59 -17.86 -11.52 2.27
N GLU A 60 -17.92 -12.85 2.31
CA GLU A 60 -16.79 -13.73 1.94
C GLU A 60 -16.46 -13.62 0.46
N LYS A 61 -17.46 -13.70 -0.44
CA LYS A 61 -17.25 -13.47 -1.88
C LYS A 61 -16.62 -12.11 -2.17
N LYS A 62 -17.00 -11.07 -1.41
CA LYS A 62 -16.37 -9.73 -1.49
C LYS A 62 -14.94 -9.73 -0.95
N LYS A 63 -14.67 -10.37 0.19
CA LYS A 63 -13.33 -10.49 0.78
C LYS A 63 -12.39 -11.25 -0.14
N GLU A 64 -12.82 -12.38 -0.67
CA GLU A 64 -12.03 -13.21 -1.60
C GLU A 64 -11.69 -12.43 -2.89
N LYS A 65 -12.65 -11.69 -3.45
CA LYS A 65 -12.39 -10.78 -4.58
C LYS A 65 -11.38 -9.70 -4.23
N LYS A 66 -11.47 -9.11 -3.02
CA LYS A 66 -10.51 -8.11 -2.53
C LYS A 66 -9.12 -8.72 -2.36
N GLU A 67 -9.01 -9.92 -1.80
CA GLU A 67 -7.74 -10.64 -1.60
C GLU A 67 -7.07 -10.99 -2.91
N LYS A 68 -7.83 -11.54 -3.87
CA LYS A 68 -7.34 -11.78 -5.24
C LYS A 68 -6.97 -10.48 -5.97
N GLY A 69 -7.60 -9.37 -5.58
CA GLY A 69 -7.36 -8.02 -6.09
C GLY A 69 -6.27 -7.23 -5.35
N LYS A 70 -5.70 -7.74 -4.26
CA LYS A 70 -4.60 -7.07 -3.55
C LYS A 70 -3.41 -6.95 -4.51
N ALA A 71 -2.95 -5.72 -4.70
CA ALA A 71 -1.77 -5.46 -5.51
C ALA A 71 -0.55 -6.10 -4.84
N ALA A 72 0.35 -6.65 -5.65
CA ALA A 72 1.65 -7.11 -5.16
C ALA A 72 2.38 -5.92 -4.53
N PHE A 73 2.98 -6.14 -3.36
CA PHE A 73 3.62 -5.09 -2.59
C PHE A 73 5.13 -5.11 -2.81
N GLY A 74 5.74 -3.94 -3.04
CA GLY A 74 7.19 -3.80 -3.13
C GLY A 74 7.81 -4.65 -4.24
N TRP A 75 8.79 -5.48 -3.87
CA TRP A 75 9.54 -6.34 -4.79
C TRP A 75 8.73 -7.50 -5.38
N ASP A 76 7.61 -7.88 -4.74
CA ASP A 76 6.77 -8.99 -5.23
C ASP A 76 6.07 -8.67 -6.56
N VAL A 77 6.11 -7.41 -7.02
CA VAL A 77 5.61 -6.99 -8.33
C VAL A 77 6.35 -7.65 -9.49
N PHE A 78 7.55 -8.19 -9.27
CA PHE A 78 8.37 -8.84 -10.30
C PHE A 78 8.36 -10.38 -10.23
N ASN A 79 7.50 -10.97 -9.39
CA ASN A 79 7.43 -12.42 -9.21
C ASN A 79 6.72 -13.11 -10.38
N GLN A 80 6.98 -14.41 -10.59
CA GLN A 80 6.34 -15.22 -11.64
C GLN A 80 4.80 -15.18 -11.57
N ASP A 81 4.24 -15.20 -10.36
CA ASP A 81 2.79 -15.11 -10.14
C ASP A 81 2.18 -13.82 -10.68
N THR A 82 2.90 -12.70 -10.59
CA THR A 82 2.40 -11.41 -11.09
C THR A 82 2.44 -11.36 -12.61
N LEU A 83 3.48 -11.92 -13.22
CA LEU A 83 3.59 -12.09 -14.67
C LEU A 83 2.46 -12.98 -15.19
N TYR A 84 2.20 -14.10 -14.51
CA TYR A 84 1.08 -15.00 -14.84
C TYR A 84 -0.28 -14.30 -14.72
N LYS A 85 -0.52 -13.56 -13.63
CA LYS A 85 -1.76 -12.78 -13.45
C LYS A 85 -1.91 -11.70 -14.53
N ALA A 86 -0.82 -11.03 -14.92
CA ALA A 86 -0.83 -10.05 -16.01
C ALA A 86 -1.14 -10.69 -17.36
N HIS A 87 -0.57 -11.87 -17.64
CA HIS A 87 -0.89 -12.65 -18.83
C HIS A 87 -2.37 -13.05 -18.87
N LYS A 88 -2.91 -13.59 -17.76
CA LYS A 88 -4.34 -13.93 -17.65
C LYS A 88 -5.26 -12.72 -17.88
N LYS A 89 -4.85 -11.52 -17.46
CA LYS A 89 -5.58 -10.27 -17.74
C LYS A 89 -5.53 -9.90 -19.23
N ARG A 90 -4.38 -10.08 -19.91
CA ARG A 90 -4.26 -9.85 -21.35
C ARG A 90 -5.13 -10.81 -22.16
N ILE A 91 -5.10 -12.11 -21.84
CA ILE A 91 -5.96 -13.11 -22.49
C ILE A 91 -7.45 -12.74 -22.34
N LYS A 92 -7.87 -12.27 -21.17
CA LYS A 92 -9.26 -11.85 -20.96
C LYS A 92 -9.66 -10.60 -21.75
N LYS A 93 -8.71 -9.74 -22.13
CA LYS A 93 -8.96 -8.55 -22.97
C LYS A 93 -9.11 -8.95 -24.43
N LEU A 94 -8.34 -9.95 -24.87
CA LEU A 94 -8.37 -10.44 -26.25
C LEU A 94 -9.73 -11.09 -26.56
N GLN A 95 -10.39 -10.62 -27.61
CA GLN A 95 -11.60 -11.23 -28.16
C GLN A 95 -11.20 -12.10 -29.36
N PRO A 96 -11.23 -13.44 -29.25
CA PRO A 96 -10.93 -14.32 -30.37
C PRO A 96 -12.08 -14.31 -31.37
N ASP A 97 -11.73 -14.19 -32.65
CA ASP A 97 -12.65 -14.19 -33.78
C ASP A 97 -12.86 -15.62 -34.27
N ILE A 98 -13.99 -16.22 -33.88
CA ILE A 98 -14.31 -17.63 -34.09
C ILE A 98 -14.55 -17.91 -35.58
N GLU A 99 -15.18 -16.98 -36.30
CA GLU A 99 -15.50 -17.16 -37.72
C GLU A 99 -14.23 -17.25 -38.57
N SER A 100 -13.28 -16.33 -38.32
CA SER A 100 -11.97 -16.35 -39.00
C SER A 100 -11.19 -17.64 -38.71
N TYR A 101 -11.34 -18.18 -37.50
CA TYR A 101 -10.70 -19.42 -37.07
C TYR A 101 -11.31 -20.66 -37.75
N GLU A 102 -12.64 -20.74 -37.83
CA GLU A 102 -13.33 -21.84 -38.52
C GLU A 102 -13.05 -21.86 -40.01
N ALA A 103 -13.01 -20.68 -40.66
CA ALA A 103 -12.61 -20.56 -42.06
C ALA A 103 -11.17 -21.04 -42.29
N ALA A 104 -10.23 -20.64 -41.41
CA ALA A 104 -8.84 -21.10 -41.49
C ALA A 104 -8.72 -22.63 -41.30
N LYS A 105 -9.51 -23.19 -40.37
CA LYS A 105 -9.55 -24.63 -40.10
C LYS A 105 -10.13 -25.45 -41.27
N ALA A 106 -11.10 -24.90 -42.00
CA ALA A 106 -11.69 -25.57 -43.16
C ALA A 106 -10.76 -25.52 -44.39
N ASN A 107 -10.01 -24.43 -44.55
CA ASN A 107 -9.12 -24.23 -45.69
C ASN A 107 -7.80 -25.00 -45.58
N ASP A 108 -7.25 -25.14 -44.37
CA ASP A 108 -5.98 -25.84 -44.15
C ASP A 108 -6.19 -27.30 -43.75
N LYS A 109 -5.74 -28.23 -44.58
CA LYS A 109 -5.80 -29.68 -44.31
C LYS A 109 -4.85 -30.11 -43.19
N ASP A 110 -3.77 -29.35 -42.99
CA ASP A 110 -2.76 -29.58 -41.95
C ASP A 110 -2.86 -28.48 -40.88
N PHE A 111 -4.09 -28.20 -40.41
CA PHE A 111 -4.33 -27.16 -39.42
C PHE A 111 -3.76 -27.51 -38.03
N PHE A 112 -3.85 -28.79 -37.64
CA PHE A 112 -3.32 -29.29 -36.35
C PHE A 112 -1.91 -29.82 -36.54
N ARG A 113 -0.94 -28.91 -36.51
CA ARG A 113 0.47 -29.22 -36.78
C ARG A 113 1.21 -29.69 -35.53
N ASP A 114 2.08 -30.69 -35.71
CA ASP A 114 3.02 -31.12 -34.69
C ASP A 114 4.25 -30.20 -34.62
N ALA A 115 4.98 -30.23 -33.49
CA ALA A 115 6.12 -29.36 -33.21
C ALA A 115 7.25 -29.45 -34.26
N ASN A 116 7.33 -30.56 -35.01
CA ASN A 116 8.32 -30.80 -36.06
C ASN A 116 7.85 -30.41 -37.48
N SER A 117 6.68 -29.78 -37.64
CA SER A 117 6.17 -29.35 -38.95
C SER A 117 6.96 -28.16 -39.51
N LEU A 118 7.54 -28.30 -40.71
CA LEU A 118 8.36 -27.27 -41.39
C LEU A 118 7.53 -26.13 -42.02
N SER A 119 6.20 -26.22 -41.94
CA SER A 119 5.27 -25.25 -42.56
C SER A 119 5.31 -23.85 -41.92
N TYR A 120 5.87 -23.70 -40.71
CA TYR A 120 6.01 -22.43 -40.02
C TYR A 120 7.29 -21.69 -40.44
N GLY A 121 7.16 -20.47 -40.98
CA GLY A 121 8.30 -19.58 -41.28
C GLY A 121 8.70 -19.41 -42.76
N GLY A 122 8.04 -20.09 -43.71
CA GLY A 122 8.20 -19.89 -45.16
C GLY A 122 7.35 -18.75 -45.72
N ALA A 123 6.75 -18.93 -46.90
CA ALA A 123 5.68 -18.07 -47.45
C ALA A 123 4.34 -18.23 -46.66
N GLY A 124 4.44 -18.30 -45.34
CA GLY A 124 3.36 -18.65 -44.42
C GLY A 124 2.30 -17.56 -44.27
N TYR A 125 1.37 -17.81 -43.36
CA TYR A 125 0.24 -16.93 -43.04
C TYR A 125 0.69 -15.48 -42.84
N GLN A 126 0.28 -14.61 -43.77
CA GLN A 126 0.43 -13.18 -43.63
C GLN A 126 -0.81 -12.66 -42.90
N PRO A 127 -0.67 -12.15 -41.67
CA PRO A 127 -1.81 -11.63 -40.95
C PRO A 127 -2.39 -10.43 -41.72
N PRO A 128 -3.73 -10.31 -41.78
CA PRO A 128 -4.36 -9.11 -42.32
C PRO A 128 -3.94 -7.90 -41.49
N THR A 129 -3.86 -6.74 -42.15
CA THR A 129 -3.38 -5.48 -41.53
C THR A 129 -4.17 -5.12 -40.28
N GLU A 130 -5.47 -5.38 -40.26
CA GLU A 130 -6.36 -5.12 -39.11
C GLU A 130 -5.88 -5.83 -37.83
N LYS A 131 -5.43 -7.09 -37.93
CA LYS A 131 -4.95 -7.85 -36.77
C LYS A 131 -3.58 -7.35 -36.31
N VAL A 132 -2.76 -6.85 -37.23
CA VAL A 132 -1.48 -6.20 -36.92
C VAL A 132 -1.71 -4.88 -36.19
N GLU A 133 -2.67 -4.06 -36.64
CA GLU A 133 -3.04 -2.80 -35.99
C GLU A 133 -3.56 -3.03 -34.57
N ALA A 134 -4.45 -4.02 -34.36
CA ALA A 134 -4.92 -4.40 -33.04
C ALA A 134 -3.77 -4.83 -32.10
N MET A 135 -2.77 -5.54 -32.62
CA MET A 135 -1.57 -5.88 -31.83
C MET A 135 -0.76 -4.63 -31.46
N VAL A 136 -0.61 -3.68 -32.38
CA VAL A 136 0.11 -2.42 -32.13
C VAL A 136 -0.61 -1.61 -31.04
N GLU A 137 -1.93 -1.51 -31.09
CA GLU A 137 -2.73 -0.85 -30.04
C GLU A 137 -2.50 -1.48 -28.66
N ASP A 138 -2.50 -2.81 -28.57
CA ASP A 138 -2.22 -3.53 -27.32
C ASP A 138 -0.81 -3.28 -26.77
N LEU A 139 0.18 -3.09 -27.66
CA LEU A 139 1.55 -2.72 -27.27
C LEU A 139 1.64 -1.27 -26.78
N LEU A 140 0.93 -0.35 -27.43
CA LEU A 140 0.85 1.05 -26.99
C LEU A 140 0.17 1.15 -25.62
N ASP A 141 -0.94 0.44 -25.42
CA ASP A 141 -1.61 0.31 -24.12
C ASP A 141 -0.68 -0.27 -23.04
N ALA A 142 0.16 -1.24 -23.39
CA ALA A 142 1.16 -1.79 -22.48
C ALA A 142 2.24 -0.75 -22.12
N ALA A 143 2.69 0.04 -23.09
CA ALA A 143 3.63 1.13 -22.88
C ALA A 143 3.04 2.22 -21.98
N GLU A 144 1.79 2.63 -22.22
CA GLU A 144 1.10 3.60 -21.38
C GLU A 144 0.95 3.13 -19.93
N ARG A 145 0.55 1.88 -19.73
CA ARG A 145 0.44 1.29 -18.38
C ARG A 145 1.79 1.25 -17.67
N ARG A 146 2.88 0.98 -18.40
CA ARG A 146 4.25 1.03 -17.87
C ARG A 146 4.63 2.45 -17.46
N ASN A 147 4.31 3.46 -18.27
CA ASN A 147 4.59 4.86 -17.95
C ASN A 147 3.78 5.34 -16.72
N LYS A 148 2.53 4.87 -16.58
CA LYS A 148 1.63 5.19 -15.46
C LYS A 148 1.92 4.37 -14.19
N PHE A 149 2.87 3.42 -14.21
CA PHE A 149 3.19 2.55 -13.08
C PHE A 149 3.71 3.34 -11.87
N SER A 150 4.54 4.36 -12.12
CA SER A 150 5.01 5.28 -11.08
C SER A 150 4.14 6.53 -11.06
N ARG A 151 3.36 6.70 -9.99
CA ARG A 151 2.50 7.88 -9.81
C ARG A 151 3.25 8.98 -9.07
N ARG A 152 3.28 10.18 -9.64
CA ARG A 152 3.78 11.38 -8.93
C ARG A 152 2.77 11.82 -7.88
N ARG A 153 3.23 12.03 -6.64
CA ARG A 153 2.41 12.60 -5.57
C ARG A 153 2.42 14.13 -5.72
N PRO A 154 1.26 14.81 -5.72
CA PRO A 154 1.22 16.26 -5.77
C PRO A 154 1.89 16.87 -4.54
N GLU A 155 2.42 18.06 -4.71
CA GLU A 155 3.06 18.81 -3.64
C GLU A 155 1.99 19.48 -2.77
N VAL A 156 2.18 19.43 -1.46
CA VAL A 156 1.30 20.09 -0.50
C VAL A 156 1.90 21.46 -0.22
N PHE A 157 1.19 22.53 -0.60
CA PHE A 157 1.70 23.90 -0.48
C PHE A 157 1.88 24.38 0.96
N GLU A 158 1.16 23.78 1.91
CA GLU A 158 1.19 24.12 3.33
C GLU A 158 2.28 23.37 4.11
N ALA A 159 3.01 22.45 3.47
CA ALA A 159 4.07 21.69 4.14
C ALA A 159 5.37 22.49 4.19
N ASP A 160 6.05 22.45 5.33
CA ASP A 160 7.37 23.06 5.51
C ASP A 160 8.37 22.51 4.48
N VAL A 161 9.11 23.42 3.85
CA VAL A 161 10.07 23.10 2.79
C VAL A 161 11.45 22.88 3.40
N ASP A 162 11.90 21.62 3.40
CA ASP A 162 13.18 21.16 3.94
C ASP A 162 14.29 21.01 2.87
N TYR A 163 14.02 21.45 1.63
CA TYR A 163 14.90 21.24 0.48
C TYR A 163 15.13 22.52 -0.34
N ILE A 164 16.34 22.64 -0.90
CA ILE A 164 16.73 23.75 -1.80
C ILE A 164 16.55 23.36 -3.28
N ASN A 165 16.77 22.09 -3.64
CA ASN A 165 16.68 21.60 -5.01
C ASN A 165 15.93 20.25 -5.10
N ASP A 166 15.51 19.86 -6.31
CA ASP A 166 14.72 18.63 -6.52
C ASP A 166 15.47 17.35 -6.17
N ARG A 167 16.80 17.31 -6.38
CA ARG A 167 17.62 16.16 -6.00
C ARG A 167 17.68 15.99 -4.49
N ASN A 168 17.80 17.10 -3.76
CA ASN A 168 17.81 17.18 -2.31
C ASN A 168 16.44 16.78 -1.75
N LYS A 169 15.34 17.24 -2.36
CA LYS A 169 13.98 16.79 -2.05
C LYS A 169 13.82 15.27 -2.13
N HIS A 170 14.36 14.66 -3.18
CA HIS A 170 14.34 13.20 -3.33
C HIS A 170 15.25 12.49 -2.32
N PHE A 171 16.35 13.11 -1.93
CA PHE A 171 17.27 12.60 -0.91
C PHE A 171 16.66 12.64 0.49
N ASN A 172 16.11 13.77 0.92
CA ASN A 172 15.42 13.90 2.21
C ASN A 172 14.24 12.92 2.30
N LYS A 173 13.41 12.83 1.25
CA LYS A 173 12.35 11.80 1.16
C LYS A 173 12.86 10.37 1.29
N LYS A 174 14.10 10.07 0.89
CA LYS A 174 14.71 8.75 1.07
C LYS A 174 15.13 8.54 2.53
N ILE A 175 15.71 9.55 3.17
CA ILE A 175 16.05 9.53 4.59
C ILE A 175 14.80 9.35 5.44
N ASP A 176 13.74 10.11 5.17
CA ASP A 176 12.50 10.03 5.93
C ASP A 176 11.86 8.65 5.86
N ARG A 177 11.91 7.98 4.70
CA ARG A 177 11.40 6.61 4.55
C ARG A 177 12.20 5.58 5.36
N ALA A 178 13.50 5.80 5.53
CA ALA A 178 14.38 4.87 6.22
C ALA A 178 14.43 5.12 7.73
N PHE A 179 14.51 6.40 8.12
CA PHE A 179 14.79 6.82 9.50
C PHE A 179 13.64 7.56 10.16
N GLY A 180 12.64 8.02 9.41
CA GLY A 180 11.53 8.80 9.93
C GLY A 180 10.75 8.09 11.04
N ASP A 181 10.71 6.76 11.04
CA ASP A 181 10.10 5.97 12.12
C ASP A 181 10.90 6.02 13.43
N TYR A 182 12.23 6.12 13.35
CA TYR A 182 13.13 6.16 14.51
C TYR A 182 13.35 7.59 15.03
N THR A 183 13.26 8.59 14.15
CA THR A 183 13.50 10.00 14.49
C THR A 183 12.23 10.75 14.90
N LYS A 184 11.06 10.09 14.97
CA LYS A 184 9.78 10.72 15.39
C LYS A 184 9.88 11.49 16.70
N VAL A 185 10.58 10.92 17.69
CA VAL A 185 10.76 11.57 18.99
C VAL A 185 11.58 12.85 18.86
N ALA A 186 12.65 12.83 18.06
CA ALA A 186 13.49 14.01 17.83
C ALA A 186 12.72 15.09 17.05
N VAL A 187 11.97 14.72 16.01
CA VAL A 187 11.12 15.66 15.26
C VAL A 187 10.06 16.27 16.15
N CYS A 188 9.40 15.47 17.00
CA CYS A 188 8.41 15.95 17.96
C CYS A 188 9.01 16.96 18.96
N LEU A 189 10.23 16.72 19.45
CA LEU A 189 10.93 17.66 20.34
C LEU A 189 11.31 18.98 19.64
N LEU A 190 11.53 18.95 18.33
CA LEU A 190 11.85 20.14 17.54
C LEU A 190 10.61 20.94 17.13
N THR A 191 9.46 20.29 16.97
CA THR A 191 8.19 20.95 16.63
C THR A 191 7.44 21.49 17.84
N PHE A 192 7.72 20.97 19.05
CA PHE A 192 7.22 21.56 20.29
C PHE A 192 8.17 22.70 20.74
N PRO A 193 7.72 23.97 20.72
CA PRO A 193 8.57 25.09 21.13
C PRO A 193 8.93 24.97 22.60
N ALA A 194 10.22 25.11 22.92
CA ALA A 194 10.77 25.08 24.27
C ALA A 194 10.31 26.25 25.18
N GLU A 195 9.42 27.13 24.70
CA GLU A 195 9.05 28.39 25.36
C GLU A 195 7.75 28.39 26.17
N LEU A 196 7.01 27.28 26.27
CA LEU A 196 5.90 27.19 27.24
C LEU A 196 6.34 26.59 28.57
N VAL A 197 7.33 27.23 29.21
CA VAL A 197 7.49 27.15 30.67
C VAL A 197 6.64 28.27 31.28
N LEU A 198 5.33 28.02 31.39
CA LEU A 198 4.49 28.82 32.28
C LEU A 198 4.87 28.47 33.73
N PRO A 199 5.19 29.45 34.60
CA PRO A 199 5.50 29.19 35.99
C PRO A 199 4.20 28.85 36.74
N GLY A 200 3.83 27.57 36.76
CA GLY A 200 2.57 27.19 37.40
C GLY A 200 2.19 25.71 37.48
N HIS A 201 3.00 24.76 37.00
CA HIS A 201 2.68 23.33 37.09
C HIS A 201 3.82 22.47 37.68
N GLN A 202 4.11 22.73 38.96
CA GLN A 202 4.91 21.86 39.85
C GLN A 202 4.18 20.56 40.26
N ARG A 203 3.35 19.95 39.38
CA ARG A 203 2.68 18.66 39.67
C ARG A 203 2.94 17.52 38.69
N GLU A 204 3.44 17.78 37.48
CA GLU A 204 3.73 16.70 36.52
C GLU A 204 5.20 16.28 36.42
N SER A 205 6.08 16.91 37.22
CA SER A 205 7.50 16.55 37.27
C SER A 205 7.79 15.33 38.14
N ARG A 206 6.87 14.98 39.06
CA ARG A 206 7.02 13.79 39.94
C ARG A 206 6.70 12.48 39.22
N GLU A 207 5.70 12.47 38.33
CA GLU A 207 5.29 11.26 37.61
C GLU A 207 6.21 10.91 36.44
N ARG A 208 6.71 11.93 35.71
CA ARG A 208 7.74 11.70 34.68
C ARG A 208 9.05 11.17 35.28
N ASN A 209 9.45 11.67 36.45
CA ASN A 209 10.61 11.16 37.17
C ASN A 209 10.39 9.76 37.78
N SER A 210 9.16 9.37 38.14
CA SER A 210 8.89 8.00 38.60
C SER A 210 8.94 6.99 37.45
N PHE A 211 8.40 7.36 36.28
CA PHE A 211 8.41 6.51 35.09
C PHE A 211 9.81 6.34 34.50
N VAL A 212 10.60 7.42 34.43
CA VAL A 212 12.00 7.37 33.97
C VAL A 212 12.86 6.56 34.95
N ASN A 213 12.63 6.69 36.27
CA ASN A 213 13.34 5.87 37.26
C ASN A 213 12.91 4.39 37.24
N GLN A 214 11.62 4.09 37.02
CA GLN A 214 11.15 2.70 36.81
C GLN A 214 11.76 2.09 35.54
N LEU A 215 11.80 2.83 34.43
CA LEU A 215 12.39 2.36 33.17
C LEU A 215 13.91 2.16 33.31
N LEU A 216 14.60 3.05 34.04
CA LEU A 216 16.02 2.90 34.37
C LEU A 216 16.27 1.70 35.30
N LEU A 217 15.40 1.41 36.27
CA LEU A 217 15.50 0.21 37.11
C LEU A 217 15.31 -1.08 36.30
N VAL A 218 14.32 -1.11 35.40
CA VAL A 218 14.07 -2.28 34.52
C VAL A 218 15.22 -2.49 33.54
N SER A 219 15.81 -1.41 33.02
CA SER A 219 16.98 -1.49 32.14
C SER A 219 18.26 -1.94 32.87
N ARG A 220 18.46 -1.52 34.13
CA ARG A 220 19.56 -1.94 34.99
C ARG A 220 19.42 -3.42 35.41
N ASN A 221 18.21 -3.88 35.72
CA ASN A 221 17.93 -5.29 36.00
C ASN A 221 18.11 -6.18 34.77
N ARG A 222 17.66 -5.77 33.57
CA ARG A 222 17.93 -6.52 32.33
C ARG A 222 19.43 -6.60 32.02
N ARG A 223 20.18 -5.51 32.19
CA ARG A 223 21.64 -5.55 32.03
C ARG A 223 22.31 -6.43 33.07
N TYR A 224 21.86 -6.44 34.33
CA TYR A 224 22.40 -7.31 35.37
C TYR A 224 22.13 -8.79 35.07
N ILE A 225 20.91 -9.13 34.66
CA ILE A 225 20.49 -10.49 34.27
C ILE A 225 21.28 -10.99 33.05
N ILE A 226 21.46 -10.14 32.03
CA ILE A 226 22.26 -10.51 30.84
C ILE A 226 23.74 -10.70 31.22
N ARG A 227 24.28 -9.88 32.13
CA ARG A 227 25.69 -10.00 32.58
C ARG A 227 25.92 -11.22 33.45
N THR A 228 24.98 -11.58 34.33
CA THR A 228 25.07 -12.82 35.12
C THR A 228 24.87 -14.05 34.24
N CYS A 229 23.94 -14.05 33.30
CA CYS A 229 23.78 -15.15 32.34
C CYS A 229 25.03 -15.34 31.46
N LEU A 230 25.65 -14.26 30.94
CA LEU A 230 26.88 -14.35 30.14
C LEU A 230 28.09 -14.81 30.97
N ARG A 231 28.18 -14.41 32.25
CA ARG A 231 29.26 -14.84 33.15
C ARG A 231 29.12 -16.30 33.57
N SER A 232 27.90 -16.79 33.73
CA SER A 232 27.61 -18.21 33.94
C SER A 232 27.85 -19.05 32.67
N PHE A 233 27.55 -18.52 31.48
CA PHE A 233 27.82 -19.20 30.21
C PHE A 233 29.33 -19.32 29.92
N HIS A 234 30.11 -18.29 30.27
CA HIS A 234 31.58 -18.31 30.11
C HIS A 234 32.27 -19.26 31.11
N ALA A 235 31.68 -19.49 32.30
CA ALA A 235 32.17 -20.50 33.25
C ALA A 235 31.85 -21.94 32.82
N PHE A 236 30.90 -22.14 31.90
CA PHE A 236 30.51 -23.46 31.39
C PHE A 236 31.31 -23.88 30.14
N LEU A 237 31.97 -22.94 29.46
CA LEU A 237 32.71 -23.15 28.21
C LEU A 237 34.23 -23.23 28.36
N VAL A 238 34.77 -23.02 29.56
CA VAL A 238 36.20 -23.17 29.84
C VAL A 238 36.39 -24.29 30.87
N PRO A 239 36.86 -25.48 30.48
CA PRO A 239 37.18 -26.53 31.44
C PRO A 239 38.41 -26.11 32.28
N PRO A 240 38.47 -26.48 33.57
CA PRO A 240 39.63 -26.18 34.40
C PRO A 240 40.86 -26.95 33.89
N THR A 241 41.88 -26.21 33.46
CA THR A 241 43.23 -26.74 33.33
C THR A 241 43.91 -26.69 34.68
N VAL A 242 44.20 -27.88 35.25
CA VAL A 242 45.05 -28.24 36.40
C VAL A 242 45.37 -27.16 37.42
#